data_AF-E3H7Q1-F1
#
_entry.id   AF-E3H7Q1-F1
#
_cell.length_a   1.000
_cell.length_b   1.000
_cell.length_c   1.000
_cell.angle_alpha   90.00
_cell.angle_beta   90.00
_cell.angle_gamma   90.00
#
_symmetry.space_group_name_H-M   'P 1'
#
loop_
_entity.id
_entity.type
_entity.pdbx_description
1 polymer ?
#
loop_
_entity_poly.entity_id
_entity_poly.type
_entity_poly.pdbx_seq_one_letter_code
_entity_poly.pdbx_strand_id
1 'polypeptide(L)'
;MNFDIVFLKPEKFEECMSIVEHIKKERIVHINLSKLDAKNSQRVLDFVSGAVYIQEAQIIQPGEQVFCSVPKGKSYFMDGKEKALKGDTELIDLRYDEEEEIKPKFG
;
A
#
# COMPACT_ATOMS: atom_id res chain seq x y z
N MET A 1 17.42 -18.01 4.20
CA MET A 1 18.13 -16.73 4.01
C MET A 1 17.38 -15.63 4.74
N ASN A 2 18.10 -14.76 5.44
CA ASN A 2 17.54 -13.56 6.08
C ASN A 2 17.74 -12.37 5.14
N PHE A 3 16.66 -11.65 4.83
CA PHE A 3 16.70 -10.51 3.92
C PHE A 3 16.02 -9.32 4.62
N ASP A 4 16.71 -8.18 4.66
CA ASP A 4 16.16 -6.97 5.28
C ASP A 4 15.12 -6.27 4.40
N ILE A 5 15.26 -6.43 3.08
CA ILE A 5 14.44 -5.79 2.06
C ILE A 5 13.98 -6.84 1.04
N VAL A 6 12.72 -6.76 0.62
CA VAL A 6 12.12 -7.62 -0.40
C VAL A 6 11.45 -6.76 -1.47
N PHE A 7 11.71 -7.05 -2.74
CA PHE A 7 11.08 -6.38 -3.88
C PHE A 7 10.07 -7.30 -4.54
N LEU A 8 8.84 -6.83 -4.69
CA LEU A 8 7.72 -7.58 -5.25
C LEU A 8 7.04 -6.75 -6.33
N LYS A 9 6.67 -7.41 -7.43
CA LYS A 9 5.91 -6.82 -8.53
C LYS A 9 4.76 -7.76 -8.90
N PRO A 10 3.68 -7.77 -8.10
CA PRO A 10 2.56 -8.68 -8.34
C PRO A 10 1.91 -8.41 -9.69
N GLU A 11 1.53 -9.48 -10.38
CA GLU A 11 0.76 -9.44 -11.62
C GLU A 11 -0.70 -9.82 -11.38
N LYS A 12 -1.01 -10.42 -10.22
CA LYS A 12 -2.38 -10.77 -9.80
C LYS A 12 -2.62 -10.45 -8.33
N PHE A 13 -3.90 -10.32 -7.96
CA PHE A 13 -4.30 -9.99 -6.59
C PHE A 13 -3.84 -11.06 -5.58
N GLU A 14 -3.86 -12.35 -5.94
CA GLU A 14 -3.53 -13.47 -5.06
C GLU A 14 -2.09 -13.42 -4.52
N GLU A 15 -1.19 -12.71 -5.21
CA GLU A 15 0.20 -12.53 -4.79
C GLU A 15 0.34 -11.60 -3.57
N CYS A 16 -0.73 -10.92 -3.15
CA CYS A 16 -0.77 -10.11 -1.93
C CYS A 16 -0.42 -10.92 -0.67
N MET A 17 -0.69 -12.23 -0.67
CA MET A 17 -0.32 -13.13 0.42
C MET A 17 1.20 -13.17 0.65
N SER A 18 1.99 -13.13 -0.42
CA SER A 18 3.45 -13.11 -0.32
C SER A 18 3.95 -11.79 0.29
N ILE A 19 3.33 -10.67 -0.07
CA ILE A 19 3.62 -9.35 0.50
C ILE A 19 3.40 -9.38 2.03
N VAL A 20 2.22 -9.83 2.47
CA VAL A 20 1.85 -9.92 3.89
C VAL A 20 2.80 -10.83 4.68
N GLU A 21 3.17 -11.97 4.11
CA GLU A 21 4.12 -12.89 4.74
C GLU A 21 5.51 -12.28 4.95
N HIS A 22 5.93 -11.32 4.11
CA HIS A 22 7.17 -10.58 4.31
C HIS A 22 7.03 -9.46 5.35
N ILE A 23 5.88 -8.77 5.40
CA ILE A 23 5.60 -7.75 6.42
C ILE A 23 5.61 -8.39 7.82
N LYS A 24 4.95 -9.54 7.99
CA LYS A 24 4.94 -10.31 9.26
C LYS A 24 6.33 -10.76 9.72
N LYS A 25 7.29 -10.83 8.80
CA LYS A 25 8.70 -11.18 9.09
C LYS A 25 9.55 -9.94 9.36
N GLU A 26 8.92 -8.78 9.59
CA GLU A 26 9.56 -7.49 9.88
C GLU A 26 10.60 -7.08 8.82
N ARG A 27 10.27 -7.36 7.55
CA ARG A 27 11.08 -6.96 6.40
C ARG A 27 10.54 -5.67 5.80
N ILE A 28 11.43 -4.87 5.24
CA ILE A 28 11.03 -3.76 4.38
C ILE A 28 10.52 -4.39 3.08
N VAL A 29 9.30 -4.06 2.66
CA VAL A 29 8.67 -4.66 1.48
C VAL A 29 8.37 -3.58 0.46
N HIS A 30 9.08 -3.62 -0.67
CA HIS A 30 8.88 -2.72 -1.79
C HIS A 30 7.93 -3.38 -2.81
N ILE A 31 6.84 -2.72 -3.12
CA ILE A 31 5.70 -3.27 -3.86
C ILE A 31 5.47 -2.40 -5.11
N ASN A 32 5.67 -2.96 -6.29
CA ASN A 32 5.38 -2.29 -7.56
C ASN A 32 4.07 -2.84 -8.14
N LEU A 33 3.01 -2.04 -8.12
CA LEU A 33 1.68 -2.41 -8.61
C LEU A 33 1.47 -2.08 -10.09
N SER A 34 2.51 -1.66 -10.83
CA SER A 34 2.40 -1.21 -12.23
C SER A 34 1.94 -2.29 -13.24
N LYS A 35 1.75 -3.52 -12.79
CA LYS A 35 1.27 -4.66 -13.59
C LYS A 35 -0.19 -5.00 -13.32
N LEU A 36 -0.79 -4.35 -12.32
CA LEU A 36 -2.19 -4.49 -11.97
C LEU A 36 -2.97 -3.32 -12.56
N ASP A 37 -4.27 -3.55 -12.81
CA ASP A 37 -5.20 -2.45 -13.04
C ASP A 37 -5.47 -1.69 -11.73
N ALA A 38 -6.10 -0.52 -11.83
CA ALA A 38 -6.43 0.31 -10.66
C ALA A 38 -7.23 -0.48 -9.61
N LYS A 39 -8.21 -1.29 -10.06
CA LYS A 39 -9.06 -2.10 -9.19
C LYS A 39 -8.26 -3.12 -8.37
N ASN A 40 -7.39 -3.90 -9.00
CA ASN A 40 -6.59 -4.89 -8.28
C ASN A 40 -5.48 -4.25 -7.48
N SER A 41 -4.87 -3.16 -7.95
CA SER A 41 -3.90 -2.37 -7.19
C SER A 41 -4.49 -1.94 -5.85
N GLN A 42 -5.69 -1.36 -5.89
CA GLN A 42 -6.39 -0.92 -4.70
C GLN A 42 -6.73 -2.10 -3.77
N ARG A 43 -7.21 -3.23 -4.32
CA ARG A 43 -7.50 -4.43 -3.50
C ARG A 43 -6.24 -4.96 -2.80
N VAL A 44 -5.09 -4.95 -3.47
CA VAL A 44 -3.81 -5.32 -2.86
C VAL A 44 -3.48 -4.38 -1.71
N LEU A 45 -3.62 -3.06 -1.90
CA LEU A 45 -3.37 -2.08 -0.85
C LEU A 45 -4.28 -2.29 0.35
N ASP A 46 -5.59 -2.42 0.17
CA ASP A 46 -6.53 -2.70 1.27
C ASP A 46 -6.10 -3.92 2.10
N PHE A 47 -5.73 -5.00 1.40
CA PHE A 47 -5.35 -6.25 2.04
C PHE A 47 -4.04 -6.11 2.81
N VAL A 48 -3.06 -5.41 2.23
CA VAL A 48 -1.77 -5.14 2.84
C VAL A 48 -1.90 -4.19 4.03
N SER A 49 -2.78 -3.19 3.97
CA SER A 49 -3.01 -2.23 5.05
C SER A 49 -3.40 -2.89 6.36
N GLY A 50 -4.17 -3.99 6.32
CA GLY A 50 -4.48 -4.77 7.52
C GLY A 50 -3.23 -5.37 8.19
N ALA A 51 -2.29 -5.90 7.39
CA ALA A 51 -1.05 -6.46 7.90
C ALA A 51 -0.08 -5.37 8.41
N VAL A 52 -0.01 -4.25 7.71
CA VAL A 52 0.76 -3.07 8.12
C VAL A 52 0.27 -2.57 9.48
N TYR A 53 -1.05 -2.42 9.65
CA TYR A 53 -1.66 -1.99 10.90
C TYR A 53 -1.35 -2.94 12.06
N ILE A 54 -1.54 -4.25 11.87
CA ILE A 54 -1.26 -5.26 12.91
C ILE A 54 0.22 -5.26 13.32
N GLN A 55 1.14 -5.03 12.37
CA GLN A 55 2.58 -5.01 12.62
C GLN A 55 3.09 -3.64 13.12
N GLU A 56 2.21 -2.65 13.29
CA GLU A 56 2.56 -1.26 13.55
C GLU A 56 3.62 -0.71 12.56
N ALA A 57 3.61 -1.24 11.34
CA ALA A 57 4.48 -0.78 10.26
C ALA A 57 3.91 0.51 9.66
N GLN A 58 4.73 1.24 8.92
CA GLN A 58 4.30 2.37 8.11
C GLN A 58 4.28 1.98 6.64
N ILE A 59 3.40 2.61 5.85
CA ILE A 59 3.41 2.53 4.40
C ILE A 59 3.84 3.87 3.82
N ILE A 60 4.73 3.85 2.83
CA ILE A 60 5.17 5.02 2.08
C ILE A 60 5.01 4.78 0.59
N GLN A 61 4.93 5.85 -0.19
CA GLN A 61 4.85 5.80 -1.65
C GLN A 61 6.01 6.57 -2.29
N PRO A 62 7.16 5.92 -2.52
CA PRO A 62 8.33 6.57 -3.10
C PRO A 62 8.20 6.83 -4.61
N GLY A 63 7.13 6.34 -5.26
CA GLY A 63 6.91 6.56 -6.69
C GLY A 63 5.51 6.21 -7.16
N GLU A 64 5.23 6.47 -8.44
CA GLU A 64 3.94 6.13 -9.05
C GLU A 64 3.72 4.61 -9.02
N GLN A 65 2.60 4.15 -8.46
CA GLN A 65 2.27 2.73 -8.30
C GLN A 65 3.35 1.92 -7.54
N VAL A 66 4.22 2.59 -6.79
CA VAL A 66 5.28 1.97 -6.00
C VAL A 66 5.07 2.32 -4.54
N PHE A 67 4.87 1.29 -3.73
CA PHE A 67 4.63 1.39 -2.30
C PHE A 67 5.74 0.69 -1.54
N CYS A 68 5.98 1.10 -0.31
CA CYS A 68 6.92 0.41 0.56
C CYS A 68 6.38 0.33 1.98
N SER A 69 6.34 -0.89 2.53
CA SER A 69 6.09 -1.10 3.95
C SER A 69 7.41 -1.07 4.70
N VAL A 70 7.51 -0.23 5.73
CA VAL A 70 8.66 -0.14 6.63
C VAL A 70 8.23 -0.57 8.04
N PRO A 71 8.78 -1.66 8.59
CA PRO A 71 8.46 -2.14 9.93
C PRO A 71 8.72 -1.11 11.03
N LYS A 72 8.01 -1.25 12.15
CA LYS A 72 8.27 -0.48 13.37
C LYS A 72 9.75 -0.59 13.78
N GLY A 73 10.34 0.54 14.14
CA GLY A 73 11.74 0.62 14.59
C GLY A 73 12.79 0.64 13.47
N LYS A 74 12.41 0.49 12.20
CA LYS A 74 13.30 0.72 11.07
C LYS A 74 13.17 2.17 10.57
N SER A 75 14.29 2.80 10.25
CA SER A 75 14.35 4.13 9.67
C SER A 75 14.60 4.07 8.16
N TYR A 76 14.17 5.11 7.45
CA TYR A 76 14.44 5.32 6.04
C TYR A 76 14.64 6.82 5.80
N PHE A 77 15.26 7.15 4.68
CA PHE A 77 15.45 8.53 4.21
C PHE A 77 14.93 8.62 2.78
N MET A 78 14.13 9.65 2.50
CA MET A 78 13.59 9.92 1.18
C MET A 78 13.99 11.33 0.78
N ASP A 79 14.75 11.44 -0.32
CA ASP A 79 15.22 12.72 -0.86
C ASP A 79 14.21 13.26 -1.88
N GLY A 80 13.41 14.26 -1.50
CA GLY A 80 12.41 14.89 -2.39
C GLY A 80 11.10 15.29 -1.70
N LYS A 81 10.18 15.87 -2.48
CA LYS A 81 8.85 16.28 -1.97
C LYS A 81 7.96 15.06 -1.79
N GLU A 82 7.57 14.85 -0.53
CA GLU A 82 6.55 13.89 -0.10
C GLU A 82 5.23 14.17 -0.83
N LYS A 83 4.62 13.16 -1.46
CA LYS A 83 3.17 13.03 -1.34
C LYS A 83 2.98 12.22 -0.07
N ALA A 84 2.75 12.91 1.04
CA ALA A 84 2.26 12.24 2.23
C ALA A 84 0.95 11.55 1.82
N LEU A 85 0.94 10.23 1.78
CA LEU A 85 -0.30 9.50 1.97
C LEU A 85 -0.69 9.83 3.41
N LYS A 86 -1.58 10.80 3.58
CA LYS A 86 -1.97 11.29 4.90
C LYS A 86 -2.83 10.22 5.60
N GLY A 87 -2.14 9.29 6.27
CA GLY A 87 -2.74 8.31 7.15
C GLY A 87 -3.46 7.15 6.46
N ASP A 88 -3.60 6.06 7.23
CA ASP A 88 -4.26 4.82 6.84
C ASP A 88 -5.72 5.02 6.40
N THR A 89 -6.34 6.13 6.83
CA THR A 89 -7.72 6.51 6.52
C THR A 89 -7.87 7.15 5.13
N GLU A 90 -6.87 7.89 4.60
CA GLU A 90 -7.03 8.57 3.30
C GLU A 90 -6.74 7.67 2.07
N LEU A 91 -6.17 6.47 2.26
CA LEU A 91 -6.17 5.42 1.22
C LEU A 91 -7.60 4.97 0.86
N ILE A 92 -8.56 5.19 1.77
CA ILE A 92 -9.98 4.95 1.57
C ILE A 92 -10.64 6.18 0.92
N ASP A 93 -10.21 7.41 1.24
CA ASP A 93 -10.82 8.65 0.72
C ASP A 93 -10.48 8.95 -0.75
N LEU A 94 -9.33 8.49 -1.27
CA LEU A 94 -9.04 8.54 -2.71
C LEU A 94 -10.01 7.72 -3.58
N ARG A 95 -10.89 6.92 -2.96
CA ARG A 95 -11.98 6.21 -3.64
C ARG A 95 -13.22 7.05 -3.89
N TYR A 96 -13.39 8.18 -3.20
CA TYR A 96 -14.63 8.96 -3.24
C TYR A 96 -14.59 10.16 -4.19
N ASP A 97 -13.41 10.62 -4.63
CA ASP A 97 -13.33 11.76 -5.56
C ASP A 97 -13.56 11.38 -7.04
N GLU A 98 -13.62 10.09 -7.41
CA GLU A 98 -13.97 9.65 -8.78
C GLU A 98 -15.42 9.15 -8.95
N GLU A 99 -16.16 8.86 -7.87
CA GLU A 99 -17.59 8.56 -7.96
C GLU A 99 -18.38 9.81 -7.55
N GLU A 100 -18.93 10.55 -8.53
CA GLU A 100 -19.87 11.64 -8.24
C GLU A 100 -20.91 11.17 -7.22
N GLU A 101 -21.03 11.88 -6.09
CA GLU A 101 -22.09 11.64 -5.11
C GLU A 101 -23.42 11.47 -5.83
N ILE A 102 -24.02 10.28 -5.74
CA ILE A 102 -25.37 10.03 -6.25
C ILE A 102 -26.29 10.92 -5.42
N LYS A 103 -26.60 12.12 -5.90
CA LYS A 103 -27.61 12.97 -5.27
C LYS A 103 -28.95 12.26 -5.43
N PRO A 104 -29.59 11.79 -4.33
CA PRO A 104 -30.91 11.21 -4.44
C PRO A 104 -31.86 12.30 -4.95
N LYS A 105 -32.44 12.10 -6.14
CA LYS A 105 -33.54 12.92 -6.63
C LYS A 105 -34.80 12.44 -5.92
N PHE A 106 -35.20 13.16 -4.87
CA PHE A 106 -36.55 13.04 -4.35
C PHE A 106 -37.48 13.66 -5.40
N GLY A 107 -38.26 12.80 -6.06
CA GLY A 107 -39.34 13.19 -6.96
C GLY A 107 -40.57 13.64 -6.19
#